data_AF-A0A5D2WWB4-F1
#
_entry.id   AF-A0A5D2WWB4-F1
#
_cell.length_a   1.000
_cell.length_b   1.000
_cell.length_c   1.000
_cell.angle_alpha   90.00
_cell.angle_beta   90.00
_cell.angle_gamma   90.00
#
_symmetry.space_group_name_H-M   'P 1'
#
loop_
_entity.id
_entity.type
_entity.pdbx_description
1 polymer ?
#
loop_
_entity_poly.entity_id
_entity_poly.type
_entity_poly.pdbx_seq_one_letter_code
_entity_poly.pdbx_strand_id
1 'polypeptide(L)'
;NDLHPSEKAYYAVRDPITALKKYLIENRLASETDLKAIDKKIDDVVEEAIKFADESPDPPRNQLLENVFADLKGFEIGPDDRYRCEDPKFTKGTAQV
;
A
#
# COMPACT_ATOMS: atom_id res chain seq x y z
N ASN A 1 12.67 14.38 -8.00
CA ASN A 1 12.53 15.21 -6.78
C ASN A 1 13.45 14.59 -5.74
N ASP A 2 14.76 14.72 -5.94
CA ASP A 2 15.75 14.10 -5.08
C ASP A 2 16.34 15.17 -4.17
N LEU A 3 16.19 14.99 -2.86
CA LEU A 3 16.87 15.79 -1.85
C LEU A 3 18.37 15.87 -2.18
N HIS A 4 18.94 17.08 -2.12
CA HIS A 4 20.36 17.29 -2.36
C HIS A 4 21.18 16.42 -1.36
N PRO A 5 22.30 15.79 -1.77
CA PRO A 5 23.02 14.84 -0.91
C PRO A 5 23.37 15.38 0.49
N SER A 6 23.66 16.68 0.59
CA SER A 6 23.92 17.35 1.87
C SER A 6 22.72 17.36 2.82
N GLU A 7 21.51 17.45 2.27
CA GLU A 7 20.26 17.45 3.04
C GLU A 7 19.93 16.05 3.56
N LYS A 8 20.10 15.01 2.72
CA LYS A 8 19.95 13.61 3.16
C LYS A 8 20.91 13.29 4.31
N ALA A 9 22.17 13.72 4.20
CA ALA A 9 23.16 13.52 5.25
C ALA A 9 22.79 14.27 6.53
N TYR A 10 22.32 15.51 6.43
CA TYR A 10 21.88 16.31 7.57
C TYR A 10 20.78 15.60 8.39
N TYR A 11 19.77 15.04 7.71
CA TYR A 11 18.67 14.33 8.38
C TYR A 11 19.05 12.92 8.83
N ALA A 12 19.92 12.21 8.11
CA ALA A 12 20.38 10.88 8.50
C ALA A 12 21.07 10.87 9.88
N VAL A 13 21.84 11.93 10.20
CA VAL A 13 22.47 12.08 11.53
C VAL A 13 21.43 12.28 12.65
N ARG A 14 20.21 12.69 12.31
CA ARG A 14 19.11 12.98 13.24
C ARG A 14 18.06 11.87 13.26
N ASP A 15 18.42 10.68 12.80
CA ASP A 15 17.51 9.53 12.75
C ASP A 15 17.02 9.14 14.17
N PRO A 16 15.70 9.15 14.41
CA PRO A 16 15.14 8.76 15.71
C PRO A 16 15.39 7.29 16.05
N ILE A 17 15.53 6.40 15.06
CA ILE A 17 15.75 4.97 15.31
C ILE A 17 17.16 4.78 15.88
N THR A 18 18.17 5.38 15.25
CA THR A 18 19.55 5.38 15.75
C THR A 18 19.66 6.02 17.13
N ALA A 19 18.96 7.14 17.35
CA ALA A 19 18.94 7.81 18.65
C ALA A 19 18.32 6.93 19.75
N LEU A 20 17.19 6.27 19.47
CA LEU A 20 16.53 5.36 20.39
C LEU A 20 17.39 4.13 20.70
N LYS A 21 18.00 3.52 19.67
CA LYS A 21 18.92 2.38 19.84
C LYS A 21 20.04 2.71 20.81
N LYS A 22 20.67 3.88 20.66
CA LYS A 22 21.70 4.36 21.58
C LYS A 22 21.17 4.49 23.02
N TYR A 23 20.01 5.13 23.18
CA TYR A 23 19.37 5.30 24.49
C TYR A 23 19.08 3.96 25.19
N LEU A 24 18.54 2.97 24.46
CA LEU A 24 18.22 1.65 25.02
C LEU A 24 19.46 0.91 25.53
N ILE A 25 20.57 0.98 24.79
CA ILE A 25 21.84 0.34 25.16
C ILE A 25 22.46 1.06 26.36
N GLU A 26 22.55 2.39 26.32
CA GLU A 26 23.16 3.21 27.39
C GLU A 26 22.44 3.03 28.73
N ASN A 27 21.11 2.88 28.69
CA ASN A 27 20.28 2.67 29.88
C ASN A 27 20.10 1.19 30.24
N ARG A 28 20.78 0.26 29.56
CA ARG A 28 20.71 -1.20 29.79
C ARG A 28 19.29 -1.76 29.70
N LEU A 29 18.46 -1.19 28.84
CA LEU A 29 17.07 -1.61 28.61
C LEU A 29 16.96 -2.71 27.55
N ALA A 30 17.97 -2.84 26.69
CA ALA A 30 18.11 -3.91 25.70
C ALA A 30 19.60 -4.15 25.38
N SER A 31 19.94 -5.36 24.92
CA SER A 31 21.27 -5.66 24.40
C SER A 31 21.35 -5.46 22.89
N GLU A 32 22.58 -5.34 22.34
CA GLU A 32 22.76 -5.31 20.89
C GLU A 32 22.22 -6.57 20.20
N THR A 33 22.32 -7.72 20.86
CA THR A 33 21.81 -8.99 20.33
C THR A 33 20.29 -8.98 20.23
N ASP A 34 19.60 -8.44 21.23
CA ASP A 34 18.13 -8.31 21.21
C ASP A 34 17.68 -7.43 20.05
N LEU A 35 18.35 -6.29 19.86
CA LEU A 35 18.03 -5.36 18.78
C LEU A 35 18.29 -5.99 17.40
N LYS A 36 19.40 -6.72 17.23
CA LYS A 36 19.69 -7.44 15.98
C LYS A 36 18.66 -8.54 15.69
N ALA A 37 18.15 -9.22 16.74
CA ALA A 37 17.09 -10.21 16.58
C ALA A 37 15.78 -9.57 16.12
N ILE A 38 15.46 -8.36 16.62
CA ILE A 38 14.31 -7.58 16.15
C ILE A 38 14.51 -7.16 14.70
N ASP A 39 15.67 -6.61 14.34
CA ASP A 39 15.99 -6.19 12.96
C ASP A 39 15.76 -7.35 11.99
N LYS A 40 16.32 -8.53 12.28
CA LYS A 40 16.14 -9.73 11.46
C LYS A 40 14.67 -10.14 11.34
N LYS A 41 13.92 -10.11 12.44
CA LYS A 41 12.49 -10.46 12.42
C LYS A 41 11.70 -9.50 11.52
N ILE A 42 12.05 -8.22 11.51
CA ILE A 42 11.39 -7.23 10.66
C ILE A 42 11.78 -7.44 9.20
N ASP A 43 13.04 -7.75 8.90
CA ASP A 43 13.47 -8.09 7.54
C ASP A 43 12.66 -9.28 7.00
N ASP A 44 12.52 -10.36 7.78
CA ASP A 44 11.73 -11.54 7.40
C ASP A 44 10.26 -11.16 7.10
N VAL A 45 9.64 -10.29 7.92
CA VAL A 45 8.26 -9.82 7.70
C VAL A 45 8.13 -8.98 6.44
N VAL A 46 9.12 -8.13 6.16
CA VAL A 46 9.14 -7.29 4.95
C VAL A 46 9.32 -8.15 3.71
N GLU A 47 10.20 -9.14 3.74
CA GLU A 47 10.40 -10.09 2.64
C GLU A 47 9.11 -10.87 2.33
N GLU A 48 8.40 -11.33 3.38
CA GLU A 48 7.10 -12.00 3.21
C GLU A 48 6.06 -11.07 2.60
N ALA A 49 6.01 -9.80 3.03
CA ALA A 49 5.08 -8.81 2.48
C ALA A 49 5.39 -8.47 1.01
N ILE A 50 6.67 -8.38 0.63
CA ILE A 50 7.09 -8.18 -0.76
C ILE A 50 6.64 -9.36 -1.61
N LYS A 51 6.94 -10.58 -1.14
CA LYS A 51 6.54 -11.80 -1.85
C LYS A 51 5.03 -11.87 -2.04
N PHE A 52 4.25 -11.55 -1.00
CA PHE A 52 2.80 -11.48 -1.09
C PHE A 52 2.34 -10.44 -2.14
N ALA A 53 2.96 -9.26 -2.15
CA ALA A 53 2.62 -8.21 -3.12
C ALA A 53 2.92 -8.65 -4.57
N ASP A 54 4.05 -9.31 -4.81
CA ASP A 54 4.45 -9.78 -6.14
C ASP A 54 3.62 -10.99 -6.62
N GLU A 55 3.22 -11.87 -5.71
CA GLU A 55 2.40 -13.06 -6.03
C GLU A 55 0.90 -12.77 -6.09
N SER A 56 0.47 -11.61 -5.60
CA SER A 56 -0.94 -11.22 -5.60
C SER A 56 -1.44 -11.01 -7.03
N PRO A 57 -2.57 -11.62 -7.42
CA PRO A 57 -3.15 -11.40 -8.74
C PRO A 57 -3.64 -9.96 -8.87
N ASP A 58 -3.58 -9.43 -10.09
CA ASP A 58 -4.20 -8.16 -10.42
C ASP A 58 -5.71 -8.20 -10.12
N PRO A 59 -6.30 -7.06 -9.69
CA PRO A 59 -7.74 -6.98 -9.48
C PRO A 59 -8.50 -7.26 -10.78
N PRO A 60 -9.66 -7.93 -10.72
CA PRO A 60 -10.47 -8.20 -11.89
C PRO A 60 -10.99 -6.90 -12.51
N ARG A 61 -11.18 -6.90 -13.84
CA ARG A 61 -11.54 -5.71 -14.62
C ARG A 61 -12.80 -4.98 -14.12
N ASN A 62 -13.76 -5.69 -13.54
CA ASN A 62 -14.98 -5.10 -12.98
C ASN A 62 -14.72 -4.15 -11.81
N GLN A 63 -13.63 -4.35 -11.04
CA GLN A 63 -13.25 -3.43 -9.96
C GLN A 63 -12.85 -2.03 -10.45
N LEU A 64 -12.58 -1.86 -11.75
CA LEU A 64 -12.27 -0.55 -12.34
C LEU A 64 -13.35 0.50 -12.07
N LEU A 65 -14.62 0.08 -11.96
CA LEU A 65 -15.78 0.97 -11.80
C LEU A 65 -16.30 1.00 -10.36
N GLU A 66 -15.69 0.23 -9.47
CA GLU A 66 -16.04 0.23 -8.04
C GLU A 66 -15.53 1.51 -7.36
N ASN A 67 -16.21 1.95 -6.30
CA ASN A 67 -15.85 3.10 -5.46
C ASN A 67 -15.81 4.48 -6.17
N VAL A 68 -16.36 4.60 -7.38
CA VAL A 68 -16.55 5.91 -8.06
C VAL A 68 -17.69 6.70 -7.40
N PHE A 69 -18.78 6.03 -7.04
CA PHE A 69 -19.89 6.58 -6.26
C PHE A 69 -20.19 5.65 -5.08
N ALA A 70 -20.76 6.21 -4.01
CA ALA A 70 -21.17 5.44 -2.83
C ALA A 70 -22.28 4.42 -3.15
N ASP A 71 -23.12 4.71 -4.14
CA ASP A 71 -24.09 3.77 -4.71
C ASP A 71 -23.71 3.45 -6.16
N LEU A 72 -23.40 2.18 -6.42
CA LEU A 72 -22.89 1.66 -7.70
C LEU A 72 -24.01 1.39 -8.72
N LYS A 73 -25.28 1.55 -8.33
CA LYS A 73 -26.42 1.26 -9.20
C LYS A 73 -26.33 2.02 -10.52
N GLY A 74 -26.00 1.26 -11.58
CA GLY A 74 -26.00 1.75 -12.96
C GLY A 74 -24.62 1.86 -13.64
N PHE A 75 -23.51 1.59 -12.95
CA PHE A 75 -22.15 1.76 -13.52
C PHE A 75 -21.35 0.44 -13.66
N GLU A 76 -22.02 -0.70 -13.73
CA GLU A 76 -21.37 -2.02 -13.81
C GLU A 76 -20.88 -2.38 -15.23
N ILE A 77 -19.88 -3.26 -15.30
CA ILE A 77 -19.54 -3.97 -16.54
C ILE A 77 -20.56 -5.11 -16.72
N GLY A 78 -21.17 -5.21 -17.90
CA GLY A 78 -22.14 -6.25 -18.22
C GLY A 78 -21.51 -7.66 -18.23
N PRO A 79 -22.34 -8.72 -18.16
CA PRO A 79 -21.86 -10.11 -18.22
C PRO A 79 -21.18 -10.48 -19.55
N ASP A 80 -21.20 -9.58 -20.53
CA ASP A 80 -20.56 -9.65 -21.84
C ASP A 80 -19.25 -8.84 -21.93
N ASP A 81 -18.69 -8.39 -20.79
CA ASP A 81 -17.46 -7.58 -20.69
C ASP A 81 -17.55 -6.18 -21.34
N ARG A 82 -18.76 -5.72 -21.65
CA ARG A 82 -19.03 -4.37 -22.20
C ARG A 82 -19.46 -3.40 -21.11
N TYR A 83 -19.12 -2.12 -21.29
CA TYR A 83 -19.59 -1.09 -20.38
C TYR A 83 -21.10 -0.90 -20.54
N ARG A 84 -21.84 -0.74 -19.43
CA ARG A 84 -23.28 -0.48 -19.51
C ARG A 84 -23.62 0.78 -20.32
N CYS A 85 -22.71 1.75 -20.41
CA CYS A 85 -22.90 2.94 -21.25
C CYS A 85 -22.92 2.64 -22.76
N GLU A 86 -22.43 1.46 -23.18
CA GLU A 86 -22.51 0.96 -24.55
C GLU A 86 -23.87 0.30 -24.85
N ASP A 87 -24.70 0.01 -23.83
CA ASP A 87 -26.06 -0.49 -24.03
C ASP A 87 -26.93 0.63 -24.62
N PRO A 88 -27.55 0.43 -25.81
CA PRO A 88 -28.49 1.40 -26.40
C PRO A 88 -29.69 1.76 -25.50
N LYS A 89 -29.94 0.98 -24.45
CA LYS A 89 -30.98 1.25 -23.44
C LYS A 89 -30.49 2.15 -22.29
N PHE A 90 -29.18 2.33 -22.12
CA PHE A 90 -28.59 3.20 -21.10
C PHE A 90 -28.96 4.67 -21.31
N THR A 91 -28.86 5.16 -22.56
CA THR A 91 -29.21 6.55 -22.93
C THR A 91 -30.71 6.83 -22.92
N LYS A 92 -31.55 5.79 -22.84
CA LYS A 92 -33.02 5.94 -22.86
C LYS A 92 -33.61 6.25 -21.47
N GLY A 93 -32.79 6.39 -20.44
CA GLY A 93 -33.24 6.80 -19.10
C GLY A 93 -34.14 5.77 -18.38
N THR A 94 -34.26 4.55 -18.91
CA THR A 94 -35.10 3.47 -18.36
C THR A 94 -34.38 2.63 -17.30
N ALA A 95 -33.46 3.24 -16.53
CA ALA A 95 -32.80 2.53 -15.44
C ALA A 95 -33.84 2.25 -14.34
N GLN A 96 -34.42 1.04 -14.35
CA GLN A 96 -35.05 0.50 -13.15
C GLN A 96 -33.93 0.19 -12.15
N VAL A 97 -34.10 0.78 -10.96
CA VAL A 97 -33.21 0.71 -9.79
C VAL A 97 -33.36 -0.62 -9.08
#